data_AF-A0A1H6IVG4-F1
#
_entry.id   AF-A0A1H6IVG4-F1
#
_cell.length_a   1.000
_cell.length_b   1.000
_cell.length_c   1.000
_cell.angle_alpha   90.00
_cell.angle_beta   90.00
_cell.angle_gamma   90.00
#
_symmetry.space_group_name_H-M   'P 1'
#
loop_
_entity.id
_entity.type
_entity.pdbx_description
1 polymer ?
#
loop_
_entity_poly.entity_id
_entity_poly.type
_entity_poly.pdbx_seq_one_letter_code
_entity_poly.pdbx_strand_id
1 'polypeptide(L)'
;MLKKILSGEACAKCRLCCIFDRYDVWETPVFTAELCEKIKAARSDTQFVTKDGGYIFRVGELRGDELFSCPALTENGCMLGDEKPFDCRIWPYRIMEVGGRRAITFASICDELYHRPLSQLVDFLKEGLADKIFAYADEHPEIVKPYYEGYPVLMFERKPL
;
A
#
# COMPACT_ATOMS: atom_id res chain seq x y z
N MET A 1 -3.64 6.99 -7.40
CA MET A 1 -2.71 7.45 -8.46
C MET A 1 -2.68 6.52 -9.68
N LEU A 2 -3.41 5.40 -9.67
CA LEU A 2 -3.29 4.34 -10.68
C LEU A 2 -4.39 4.31 -11.73
N LYS A 3 -5.19 5.38 -11.87
CA LYS A 3 -6.43 5.37 -12.68
C LYS A 3 -6.23 4.97 -14.15
N LYS A 4 -4.99 5.02 -14.70
CA LYS A 4 -4.65 4.54 -16.05
C LYS A 4 -4.52 3.02 -16.16
N ILE A 5 -4.20 2.32 -15.06
CA ILE A 5 -3.91 0.88 -15.05
C ILE A 5 -4.81 0.09 -14.10
N LEU A 6 -5.53 0.76 -13.20
CA LEU A 6 -6.39 0.14 -12.20
C LEU A 6 -7.64 0.99 -11.99
N SER A 7 -8.82 0.40 -12.16
CA SER A 7 -10.09 1.09 -11.94
C SER A 7 -10.48 1.07 -10.45
N GLY A 8 -11.11 2.15 -10.00
CA GLY A 8 -11.63 2.22 -8.62
C GLY A 8 -12.73 1.19 -8.36
N GLU A 9 -13.55 0.89 -9.37
CA GLU A 9 -14.62 -0.10 -9.31
C GLU A 9 -14.07 -1.52 -9.13
N ALA A 10 -13.05 -1.91 -9.89
CA ALA A 10 -12.38 -3.20 -9.72
C ALA A 10 -11.83 -3.35 -8.30
N CYS A 11 -11.21 -2.30 -7.76
CA CYS A 11 -10.72 -2.30 -6.38
C CYS A 11 -11.85 -2.42 -5.35
N ALA A 12 -12.95 -1.68 -5.52
CA ALA A 12 -14.09 -1.70 -4.60
C ALA A 12 -14.78 -3.08 -4.56
N LYS A 13 -14.76 -3.80 -5.69
CA LYS A 13 -15.23 -5.19 -5.78
C LYS A 13 -14.24 -6.19 -5.18
N CYS A 14 -12.95 -6.02 -5.48
CA CYS A 14 -11.88 -6.94 -5.06
C CYS A 14 -11.62 -6.91 -3.55
N ARG A 15 -11.46 -5.72 -2.96
CA ARG A 15 -11.23 -5.47 -1.52
C ARG A 15 -10.01 -6.14 -0.88
N LEU A 16 -9.23 -6.94 -1.63
CA LEU A 16 -8.09 -7.71 -1.14
C LEU A 16 -7.12 -6.87 -0.31
N CYS A 17 -6.74 -5.69 -0.80
CA CYS A 17 -5.78 -4.81 -0.10
C CYS A 17 -6.30 -4.16 1.19
N CYS A 18 -7.54 -4.46 1.60
CA CYS A 18 -8.19 -3.95 2.80
C CYS A 18 -8.52 -5.04 3.81
N ILE A 19 -8.22 -6.31 3.52
CA ILE A 19 -8.47 -7.44 4.39
C ILE A 19 -7.12 -8.11 4.64
N PHE A 20 -6.79 -8.32 5.90
CA PHE A 20 -5.48 -8.78 6.34
C PHE A 20 -5.63 -10.02 7.23
N ASP A 21 -4.79 -11.02 7.02
CA ASP A 21 -4.57 -12.12 7.95
C ASP A 21 -3.35 -11.85 8.84
N ARG A 22 -2.99 -12.84 9.65
CA ARG A 22 -1.83 -12.75 10.57
C ARG A 22 -0.47 -12.62 9.87
N TYR A 23 -0.37 -13.02 8.60
CA TYR A 23 0.86 -13.04 7.83
C TYR A 23 1.04 -11.78 6.98
N ASP A 24 -0.03 -11.05 6.67
CA ASP A 24 0.03 -9.81 5.90
C ASP A 24 -0.35 -8.55 6.71
N VAL A 25 -0.64 -8.65 8.01
CA VAL A 25 -0.94 -7.47 8.87
C VAL A 25 0.14 -6.39 8.84
N TRP A 26 1.40 -6.77 8.61
CA TRP A 26 2.53 -5.85 8.43
C TRP A 26 2.39 -4.98 7.16
N GLU A 27 1.53 -5.38 6.23
CA GLU A 27 1.18 -4.67 5.01
C GLU A 27 0.24 -3.50 5.22
N THR A 28 -0.38 -3.38 6.40
CA THR A 28 -1.25 -2.24 6.72
C THR A 28 -0.56 -0.91 6.34
N PRO A 29 -1.33 0.02 5.75
CA PRO A 29 -0.75 1.26 5.24
C PRO A 29 -0.34 2.18 6.37
N VAL A 30 0.63 3.05 6.10
CA VAL A 30 1.01 4.13 7.01
C VAL A 30 0.08 5.33 6.81
N PHE A 31 -0.43 5.86 7.92
CA PHE A 31 -1.34 6.99 7.98
C PHE A 31 -0.67 8.23 8.58
N THR A 32 -1.12 9.40 8.12
CA THR A 32 -0.85 10.67 8.80
C THR A 32 -1.82 10.87 9.97
N ALA A 33 -1.50 11.80 10.87
CA ALA A 33 -2.41 12.16 11.96
C ALA A 33 -3.79 12.62 11.46
N GLU A 34 -3.83 13.42 10.40
CA GLU A 34 -5.08 13.88 9.78
C GLU A 34 -5.96 12.73 9.31
N LEU A 35 -5.38 11.72 8.65
CA LEU A 35 -6.11 10.54 8.20
C LEU A 35 -6.62 9.71 9.38
N CYS A 36 -5.83 9.60 10.46
CA CYS A 36 -6.28 8.92 11.67
C CYS A 36 -7.53 9.58 12.26
N GLU A 37 -7.56 10.91 12.34
CA GLU A 37 -8.73 11.64 12.86
C GLU A 37 -9.96 11.50 11.94
N LYS A 38 -9.78 11.55 10.61
CA LYS A 38 -10.85 11.25 9.66
C LYS A 38 -11.43 9.84 9.85
N ILE A 39 -10.56 8.85 10.07
CA ILE A 39 -11.01 7.47 10.31
C ILE A 39 -11.76 7.36 11.64
N LYS A 40 -11.23 7.94 12.72
CA LYS A 40 -11.89 7.93 14.04
C LYS A 40 -13.24 8.65 14.03
N ALA A 41 -13.38 9.72 13.25
CA ALA A 41 -14.67 10.41 13.12
C ALA A 41 -15.75 9.50 12.53
N ALA A 42 -15.39 8.55 11.66
CA ALA A 42 -16.31 7.56 11.10
C ALA A 42 -16.40 6.26 11.93
N ARG A 43 -15.34 5.90 12.65
CA ARG A 43 -15.17 4.65 13.41
C ARG A 43 -14.38 4.92 14.70
N SER A 44 -15.07 5.41 15.73
CA SER A 44 -14.47 5.95 16.95
C SER A 44 -13.70 4.92 17.80
N ASP A 45 -13.96 3.64 17.59
CA ASP A 45 -13.27 2.50 18.20
C ASP A 45 -11.94 2.16 17.51
N THR A 46 -11.62 2.79 16.38
CA THR A 46 -10.37 2.54 15.66
C THR A 46 -9.17 2.98 16.48
N GLN A 47 -8.25 2.04 16.72
CA GLN A 47 -7.01 2.27 17.43
C GLN A 47 -5.81 2.30 16.49
N PHE A 48 -4.87 3.19 16.78
CA PHE A 48 -3.62 3.33 16.04
C PHE A 48 -2.42 3.18 16.97
N VAL A 49 -1.28 2.79 16.41
CA VAL A 49 0.03 2.85 17.05
C VAL A 49 0.99 3.63 16.18
N THR A 50 1.90 4.38 16.81
CA THR A 50 2.96 5.10 16.12
C THR A 50 3.97 4.13 15.51
N LYS A 51 4.41 4.38 14.28
CA LYS A 51 5.47 3.65 13.61
C LYS A 51 6.31 4.62 12.79
N ASP A 52 7.58 4.77 13.15
CA ASP A 52 8.62 5.46 12.37
C ASP A 52 8.21 6.85 11.82
N GLY A 53 7.44 7.63 12.60
CA GLY A 53 6.98 8.97 12.20
C GLY A 53 5.54 9.03 11.66
N GLY A 54 4.95 7.88 11.34
CA GLY A 54 3.54 7.73 10.96
C GLY A 54 2.73 6.90 11.95
N TYR A 55 1.54 6.47 11.51
CA TYR A 55 0.61 5.66 12.29
C TYR A 55 0.20 4.42 11.50
N ILE A 56 0.04 3.29 12.17
CA ILE A 56 -0.58 2.08 11.61
C ILE A 56 -1.75 1.66 12.50
N PHE A 57 -2.64 0.81 11.99
CA PHE A 57 -3.69 0.23 12.82
C PHE A 57 -3.10 -0.59 13.96
N ARG A 58 -3.70 -0.47 15.16
CA ARG A 58 -3.48 -1.41 16.23
C ARG A 58 -4.32 -2.64 15.94
N VAL A 59 -3.70 -3.64 15.31
CA VAL A 59 -4.32 -4.93 15.06
C VAL A 59 -4.06 -5.83 16.27
N GLY A 60 -5.12 -6.47 16.79
CA GLY A 60 -4.99 -7.47 17.86
C GLY A 60 -4.25 -8.72 17.40
N GLU A 61 -4.05 -9.68 18.30
CA GLU A 61 -3.55 -11.00 17.91
C GLU A 61 -4.62 -11.70 17.06
N LEU A 62 -4.31 -12.02 15.81
CA LEU A 62 -5.16 -12.79 14.90
C LEU A 62 -4.82 -14.28 15.01
N ARG A 63 -5.83 -15.13 15.25
CA ARG A 63 -5.69 -16.59 15.44
C ARG A 63 -6.44 -17.39 14.38
N GLY A 64 -5.83 -18.48 13.92
CA GLY A 64 -6.43 -19.34 12.90
C GLY A 64 -6.74 -18.55 11.62
N ASP A 65 -8.00 -18.57 11.22
CA ASP A 65 -8.53 -17.91 10.01
C ASP A 65 -9.15 -16.53 10.30
N GLU A 66 -8.84 -15.93 11.45
CA GLU A 66 -9.28 -14.57 11.77
C GLU A 66 -8.69 -13.54 10.80
N LEU A 67 -9.54 -12.63 10.33
CA LEU A 67 -9.17 -11.57 9.41
C LEU A 67 -9.40 -10.21 10.06
N PHE A 68 -8.46 -9.30 9.86
CA PHE A 68 -8.59 -7.89 10.16
C PHE A 68 -9.08 -7.12 8.93
N SER A 69 -10.23 -6.46 9.05
CA SER A 69 -10.76 -5.57 8.00
C SER A 69 -10.35 -4.13 8.27
N CYS A 70 -9.80 -3.46 7.26
CA CYS A 70 -9.44 -2.05 7.33
C CYS A 70 -10.64 -1.18 7.75
N PRO A 71 -10.54 -0.40 8.83
CA PRO A 71 -11.62 0.50 9.27
C PRO A 71 -12.09 1.53 8.24
N ALA A 72 -11.27 1.84 7.23
CA ALA A 72 -11.64 2.73 6.14
C ALA A 72 -12.41 2.03 4.99
N LEU A 73 -12.57 0.70 5.04
CA LEU A 73 -13.34 -0.06 4.05
C LEU A 73 -14.85 0.06 4.33
N THR A 74 -15.62 0.36 3.29
CA THR A 74 -17.08 0.37 3.30
C THR A 74 -17.63 -0.58 2.23
N GLU A 75 -18.96 -0.74 2.19
CA GLU A 75 -19.63 -1.50 1.13
C GLU A 75 -19.33 -0.98 -0.29
N ASN A 76 -19.05 0.32 -0.43
CA ASN A 76 -18.78 0.97 -1.72
C ASN A 76 -17.26 1.17 -1.97
N GLY A 77 -16.41 0.51 -1.19
CA GLY A 77 -14.96 0.67 -1.23
C GLY A 77 -14.46 1.61 -0.13
N CYS A 78 -13.26 2.17 -0.30
CA CYS A 78 -12.61 2.94 0.76
C CYS A 78 -13.21 4.35 0.90
N MET A 79 -13.63 4.71 2.13
CA MET A 79 -14.24 6.01 2.44
C MET A 79 -13.31 7.21 2.22
N LEU A 80 -11.99 7.00 2.20
CA LEU A 80 -11.01 8.06 2.01
C LEU A 80 -10.88 8.51 0.55
N GLY A 81 -11.51 7.83 -0.42
CA GLY A 81 -11.52 8.32 -1.82
C GLY A 81 -10.12 8.58 -2.38
N ASP A 82 -9.85 9.78 -2.86
CA ASP A 82 -8.53 10.18 -3.38
C ASP A 82 -7.55 10.63 -2.26
N GLU A 83 -8.02 10.77 -1.01
CA GLU A 83 -7.24 11.09 0.19
C GLU A 83 -6.63 9.86 0.88
N LYS A 84 -6.73 8.68 0.26
CA LYS A 84 -6.10 7.45 0.77
C LYS A 84 -4.63 7.68 1.17
N PRO A 85 -4.11 6.93 2.16
CA PRO A 85 -2.69 6.96 2.48
C PRO A 85 -1.86 6.57 1.24
N PHE A 86 -0.61 7.01 1.20
CA PHE A 86 0.25 6.84 0.03
C PHE A 86 0.34 5.38 -0.42
N ASP A 87 0.58 4.47 0.53
CA ASP A 87 0.61 3.01 0.30
C ASP A 87 -0.63 2.50 -0.45
N CYS A 88 -1.82 2.99 -0.10
CA CYS A 88 -3.07 2.59 -0.77
C CYS A 88 -3.24 3.27 -2.14
N ARG A 89 -2.67 4.46 -2.35
CA ARG A 89 -2.76 5.17 -3.63
C ARG A 89 -1.85 4.58 -4.70
N ILE A 90 -0.82 3.84 -4.29
CA ILE A 90 0.14 3.16 -5.17
C ILE A 90 -0.03 1.63 -5.21
N TRP A 91 -0.80 1.02 -4.30
CA TRP A 91 -1.07 -0.43 -4.32
C TRP A 91 -1.58 -0.86 -5.71
N PRO A 92 -1.01 -1.90 -6.38
CA PRO A 92 -0.16 -2.97 -5.83
C PRO A 92 1.33 -2.69 -5.85
N TYR A 93 1.76 -1.50 -6.28
CA TYR A 93 3.15 -1.13 -6.15
C TYR A 93 3.51 -0.92 -4.69
N ARG A 94 4.75 -1.28 -4.37
CA ARG A 94 5.39 -1.05 -3.07
C ARG A 94 6.80 -0.57 -3.29
N ILE A 95 7.33 0.16 -2.32
CA ILE A 95 8.76 0.38 -2.21
C ILE A 95 9.30 -0.51 -1.11
N MET A 96 10.34 -1.28 -1.44
CA MET A 96 10.96 -2.24 -0.54
C MET A 96 12.47 -2.10 -0.52
N GLU A 97 13.09 -2.46 0.59
CA GLU A 97 14.54 -2.56 0.73
C GLU A 97 15.00 -3.97 0.32
N VAL A 98 15.76 -4.04 -0.76
CA VAL A 98 16.27 -5.27 -1.37
C VAL A 98 17.80 -5.19 -1.43
N GLY A 99 18.47 -5.86 -0.49
CA GLY A 99 19.92 -5.95 -0.45
C GLY A 99 20.62 -4.59 -0.33
N GLY A 100 20.12 -3.73 0.58
CA GLY A 100 20.67 -2.38 0.81
C GLY A 100 20.31 -1.35 -0.26
N ARG A 101 19.34 -1.65 -1.12
CA ARG A 101 18.85 -0.75 -2.17
C ARG A 101 17.33 -0.67 -2.13
N ARG A 102 16.77 0.51 -2.40
CA ARG A 102 15.33 0.66 -2.58
C ARG A 102 14.92 0.16 -3.97
N ALA A 103 13.82 -0.55 -4.04
CA ALA A 103 13.23 -1.02 -5.28
C ALA A 103 11.71 -0.86 -5.24
N ILE A 104 11.14 -0.51 -6.39
CA ILE A 104 9.70 -0.61 -6.61
C ILE A 104 9.40 -2.05 -7.00
N THR A 105 8.53 -2.66 -6.22
CA THR A 105 8.04 -4.02 -6.38
C THR A 105 6.52 -4.00 -6.61
N PHE A 106 5.94 -5.16 -6.88
CA PHE A 106 4.51 -5.29 -7.16
C PHE A 106 3.93 -6.52 -6.44
N ALA A 107 2.73 -6.39 -5.86
CA ALA A 107 2.03 -7.50 -5.21
C ALA A 107 1.49 -8.49 -6.26
N SER A 108 2.09 -9.69 -6.37
CA SER A 108 1.64 -10.70 -7.35
C SER A 108 0.22 -11.20 -7.14
N ILE A 109 -0.32 -11.00 -5.94
CA ILE A 109 -1.71 -11.32 -5.55
C ILE A 109 -2.75 -10.38 -6.18
N CYS A 110 -2.32 -9.31 -6.87
CA CYS A 110 -3.24 -8.45 -7.62
C CYS A 110 -3.65 -9.07 -8.95
N ASP A 111 -4.79 -9.75 -9.01
CA ASP A 111 -5.27 -10.33 -10.28
C ASP A 111 -5.35 -9.32 -11.43
N GLU A 112 -5.76 -8.09 -11.15
CA GLU A 112 -5.94 -7.03 -12.15
C GLU A 112 -4.63 -6.55 -12.78
N LEU A 113 -3.51 -6.62 -12.05
CA LEU A 113 -2.19 -6.25 -12.57
C LEU A 113 -1.32 -7.45 -12.94
N TYR A 114 -1.52 -8.60 -12.30
CA TYR A 114 -0.73 -9.82 -12.52
C TYR A 114 -0.82 -10.32 -13.96
N HIS A 115 -1.98 -10.18 -14.59
CA HIS A 115 -2.20 -10.61 -15.97
C HIS A 115 -1.77 -9.57 -17.02
N ARG A 116 -1.28 -8.40 -16.61
CA ARG A 116 -0.84 -7.35 -17.54
C ARG A 116 0.60 -7.60 -17.98
N PRO A 117 0.98 -7.21 -19.21
CA PRO A 117 2.36 -7.31 -19.65
C PRO A 117 3.30 -6.55 -18.70
N LEU A 118 4.44 -7.16 -18.36
CA LEU A 118 5.46 -6.53 -17.53
C LEU A 118 5.88 -5.15 -18.05
N SER A 119 5.98 -5.00 -19.38
CA SER A 119 6.27 -3.71 -20.03
C SER A 119 5.27 -2.63 -19.65
N GLN A 120 3.97 -2.96 -19.57
CA GLN A 120 2.94 -1.99 -19.19
C GLN A 120 3.10 -1.52 -17.74
N LEU A 121 3.43 -2.44 -16.82
CA LEU A 121 3.68 -2.10 -15.41
C LEU A 121 4.91 -1.18 -15.29
N VAL A 122 5.99 -1.54 -15.97
CA VAL A 122 7.26 -0.80 -15.94
C VAL A 122 7.14 0.55 -16.66
N ASP A 123 6.43 0.65 -17.78
CA ASP A 123 6.27 1.91 -18.50
C ASP A 123 5.39 2.88 -17.73
N PHE A 124 4.35 2.39 -17.04
CA PHE A 124 3.56 3.23 -16.13
C PHE A 124 4.41 3.80 -14.97
N LEU A 125 5.40 3.05 -14.48
CA LEU A 125 6.38 3.57 -13.53
C LEU A 125 7.24 4.69 -14.14
N LYS A 126 7.73 4.50 -15.37
CA LYS A 126 8.54 5.48 -16.09
C LYS A 126 7.80 6.76 -16.48
N GLU A 127 6.46 6.74 -16.56
CA GLU A 127 5.63 7.94 -16.77
C GLU A 127 5.59 8.89 -15.55
N GLY A 128 6.50 8.73 -14.59
CA GLY A 128 6.66 9.60 -13.43
C GLY A 128 6.02 9.08 -12.14
N LEU A 129 5.48 7.85 -12.11
CA LEU A 129 5.08 7.23 -10.84
C LEU A 129 6.30 6.81 -10.02
N ALA A 130 7.36 6.30 -10.66
CA ALA A 130 8.57 5.90 -9.96
C ALA A 130 9.21 7.07 -9.20
N ASP A 131 9.36 8.21 -9.86
CA ASP A 131 9.92 9.42 -9.26
C ASP A 131 9.12 9.88 -8.04
N LYS A 132 7.78 9.81 -8.13
CA LYS A 132 6.89 10.13 -7.00
C LYS A 132 7.04 9.16 -5.84
N ILE A 133 7.21 7.86 -6.12
CA ILE A 133 7.41 6.84 -5.08
C ILE A 133 8.74 7.04 -4.37
N PHE A 134 9.83 7.24 -5.11
CA PHE A 134 11.15 7.45 -4.51
C PHE A 134 11.22 8.76 -3.73
N ALA A 135 10.73 9.87 -4.29
CA ALA A 135 10.70 11.16 -3.59
C ALA A 135 9.86 11.12 -2.31
N TYR A 136 8.69 10.46 -2.36
CA TYR A 136 7.87 10.30 -1.16
C TYR A 136 8.57 9.42 -0.11
N ALA A 137 9.33 8.39 -0.52
CA ALA A 137 10.12 7.57 0.38
C ALA A 137 11.37 8.26 0.96
N ASP A 138 11.84 9.35 0.36
CA ASP A 138 12.90 10.19 0.93
C ASP A 138 12.38 10.99 2.14
N GLU A 139 11.14 11.50 2.02
CA GLU A 139 10.47 12.26 3.09
C GLU A 139 9.83 11.34 4.14
N HIS A 140 9.44 10.13 3.75
CA HIS A 140 8.71 9.16 4.56
C HIS A 140 9.40 7.78 4.53
N PRO A 141 10.55 7.62 5.22
CA PRO A 141 11.29 6.35 5.22
C PRO A 141 10.49 5.16 5.77
N GLU A 142 9.46 5.41 6.58
CA GLU A 142 8.59 4.40 7.19
C GLU A 142 7.76 3.57 6.21
N ILE A 143 7.61 4.04 4.97
CA ILE A 143 6.89 3.31 3.93
C ILE A 143 7.78 2.26 3.24
N VAL A 144 9.10 2.35 3.41
CA VAL A 144 10.05 1.40 2.83
C VAL A 144 9.99 0.11 3.66
N LYS A 145 9.35 -0.91 3.11
CA LYS A 145 9.16 -2.19 3.80
C LYS A 145 10.34 -3.15 3.55
N PRO A 146 10.62 -4.10 4.44
CA PRO A 146 11.52 -5.21 4.14
C PRO A 146 11.04 -5.96 2.89
N TYR A 147 11.99 -6.49 2.12
CA TYR A 147 11.65 -7.30 0.96
C TYR A 147 10.89 -8.58 1.35
N TYR A 148 9.84 -8.88 0.59
CA TYR A 148 9.09 -10.13 0.67
C TYR A 148 9.06 -10.78 -0.72
N GLU A 149 9.32 -12.09 -0.78
CA GLU A 149 9.47 -12.82 -2.06
C GLU A 149 8.21 -12.82 -2.93
N GLY A 150 7.03 -12.65 -2.32
CA GLY A 150 5.75 -12.46 -3.03
C GLY A 150 5.63 -11.14 -3.81
N TYR A 151 6.67 -10.31 -3.79
CA TYR A 151 6.73 -9.04 -4.50
C TYR A 151 7.85 -9.02 -5.54
N PRO A 152 7.59 -9.41 -6.80
CA PRO A 152 8.56 -9.29 -7.87
C PRO A 152 9.10 -7.86 -8.00
N VAL A 153 10.42 -7.74 -8.19
CA VAL A 153 11.09 -6.45 -8.39
C VAL A 153 10.85 -5.95 -9.81
N LEU A 154 10.37 -4.72 -9.92
CA LEU A 154 10.12 -4.06 -11.22
C LEU A 154 11.22 -3.06 -11.56
N MET A 155 11.67 -2.27 -10.58
CA MET A 155 12.62 -1.18 -10.82
C MET A 155 13.43 -0.88 -9.56
N PHE A 156 14.75 -0.96 -9.65
CA PHE A 156 15.62 -0.41 -8.60
C PHE A 156 15.72 1.10 -8.71
N GLU A 157 15.87 1.76 -7.56
CA GLU A 157 16.26 3.15 -7.50
C GLU A 157 17.60 3.36 -8.23
N ARG A 158 17.64 4.40 -9.07
CA ARG A 158 18.87 4.86 -9.69
C ARG A 158 19.58 5.79 -8.70
N LYS A 159 20.74 5.37 -8.21
CA LYS A 159 21.65 6.30 -7.53
C LYS A 159 22.36 7.14 -8.60
N PRO A 160 22.49 8.47 -8.44
CA PRO A 160 23.42 9.25 -9.24
C PRO A 160 24.80 8.59 -9.16
N LEU A 161 25.45 8.44 -10.32
CA LEU A 161 26.84 7.97 -10.42
C LEU A 161 27.79 9.04 -9.90
#